data_AF-A0A8W8NBQ0-F1
#
_entry.id   AF-A0A8W8NBQ0-F1
#
_cell.length_a   1.000
_cell.length_b   1.000
_cell.length_c   1.000
_cell.angle_alpha   90.00
_cell.angle_beta   90.00
_cell.angle_gamma   90.00
#
_symmetry.space_group_name_H-M   'P 1'
#
loop_
_entity.id
_entity.type
_entity.pdbx_description
1 polymer ?
#
loop_
_entity_poly.entity_id
_entity_poly.type
_entity_poly.pdbx_seq_one_letter_code
_entity_poly.pdbx_strand_id
1 'polypeptide(L)'
;MASPGLELLFNSIKSQIKTSQDALIAVLHWELISKGFKCLGNGEEVKSVVPQIHQQSKESESLPTGWNSSPSFYAMRYSSKAEKDAVYILKVIQIEDDFLVHFMKKGTEAVESLNVRTADYTTGSVESY
;
A
#
# COMPACT_ATOMS: atom_id res chain seq x y z
N MET A 1 0.80 2.39 -20.57
CA MET A 1 -0.18 3.49 -20.44
C MET A 1 0.35 4.44 -19.38
N ALA A 2 0.39 5.75 -19.63
CA ALA A 2 0.79 6.71 -18.60
C ALA A 2 -0.24 6.67 -17.47
N SER A 3 0.21 6.52 -16.22
CA SER A 3 -0.63 6.58 -15.02
C SER A 3 -0.52 8.00 -14.43
N PRO A 4 -1.38 8.95 -14.86
CA PRO A 4 -1.29 10.35 -14.42
C PRO A 4 -1.48 10.42 -12.91
N GLY A 5 -0.46 10.90 -12.19
CA GLY A 5 -0.44 11.02 -10.72
C GLY A 5 0.55 10.10 -10.01
N LEU A 6 1.04 9.04 -10.67
CA LEU A 6 2.10 8.19 -10.12
C LEU A 6 3.38 9.00 -9.83
N GLU A 7 3.80 9.85 -10.76
CA GLU A 7 4.96 10.73 -10.60
C GLU A 7 4.79 11.68 -9.41
N LEU A 8 3.57 12.18 -9.19
CA LEU A 8 3.25 13.08 -8.09
C LEU A 8 3.31 12.35 -6.74
N LEU A 9 2.78 11.12 -6.68
CA LEU A 9 2.91 10.25 -5.51
C LEU A 9 4.39 9.98 -5.22
N PHE A 10 5.16 9.54 -6.23
CA PHE A 10 6.58 9.26 -6.10
C PHE A 10 7.35 10.47 -5.58
N ASN A 11 7.07 11.67 -6.09
CA ASN A 11 7.72 12.89 -5.62
C ASN A 11 7.36 13.18 -4.15
N SER A 12 6.14 12.89 -3.71
CA SER A 12 5.71 13.06 -2.32
C SER A 12 6.38 12.10 -1.33
N ILE A 13 6.81 10.92 -1.80
CA ILE A 13 7.45 9.89 -0.95
C ILE A 13 8.94 9.70 -1.27
N LYS A 14 9.50 10.50 -2.17
CA LYS A 14 10.89 10.35 -2.65
C LYS A 14 11.91 10.32 -1.50
N SER A 15 11.69 11.13 -0.46
CA SER A 15 12.53 11.16 0.75
C SER A 15 12.33 9.97 1.69
N GLN A 16 11.25 9.22 1.51
CA GLN A 16 10.90 8.04 2.31
C GLN A 16 11.37 6.74 1.66
N ILE A 17 11.45 6.67 0.32
CA ILE A 17 11.90 5.48 -0.42
C ILE A 17 13.36 5.18 -0.07
N LYS A 18 13.62 4.01 0.53
CA LYS A 18 14.97 3.54 0.89
C LYS A 18 15.42 2.35 0.07
N THR A 19 14.47 1.54 -0.40
CA THR A 19 14.72 0.31 -1.15
C THR A 19 13.91 0.30 -2.43
N SER A 20 14.32 -0.51 -3.42
CA SER A 20 13.55 -0.72 -4.67
C SER A 20 12.14 -1.29 -4.39
N GLN A 21 11.98 -1.88 -3.22
CA GLN A 21 10.76 -2.46 -2.69
C GLN A 21 9.74 -1.38 -2.35
N ASP A 22 10.18 -0.31 -1.70
CA ASP A 22 9.36 0.87 -1.41
C ASP A 22 8.77 1.45 -2.71
N ALA A 23 9.54 1.44 -3.80
CA ALA A 23 9.04 1.88 -5.11
C ALA A 23 7.93 0.95 -5.65
N LEU A 24 8.06 -0.37 -5.51
CA LEU A 24 7.02 -1.31 -5.93
C LEU A 24 5.72 -1.12 -5.13
N ILE A 25 5.83 -0.92 -3.82
CA ILE A 25 4.68 -0.63 -2.95
C ILE A 25 3.98 0.66 -3.36
N ALA A 26 4.74 1.69 -3.74
CA ALA A 26 4.18 2.94 -4.24
C ALA A 26 3.35 2.75 -5.52
N VAL A 27 3.83 1.92 -6.44
CA VAL A 27 3.10 1.55 -7.66
C VAL A 27 1.82 0.79 -7.32
N LEU A 28 1.89 -0.22 -6.45
CA LEU A 28 0.72 -1.00 -6.01
C LEU A 28 -0.33 -0.11 -5.33
N HIS A 29 0.12 0.79 -4.45
CA HIS A 29 -0.75 1.77 -3.81
C HIS A 29 -1.44 2.66 -4.85
N TRP A 30 -0.68 3.20 -5.81
CA TRP A 30 -1.24 4.04 -6.86
C TRP A 30 -2.25 3.30 -7.74
N GLU A 31 -2.00 2.03 -8.07
CA GLU A 31 -2.95 1.19 -8.80
C GLU A 31 -4.27 0.98 -8.05
N LEU A 32 -4.24 0.92 -6.72
CA LEU A 32 -5.46 0.88 -5.91
C LEU A 32 -6.18 2.24 -5.93
N ILE A 33 -5.45 3.34 -5.72
CA ILE A 33 -6.04 4.68 -5.73
C ILE A 33 -6.66 5.00 -7.10
N SER A 34 -5.99 4.65 -8.20
CA SER A 34 -6.48 4.88 -9.57
C SER A 34 -7.77 4.11 -9.87
N LYS A 35 -7.98 2.96 -9.22
CA LYS A 35 -9.22 2.17 -9.29
C LYS A 35 -10.33 2.65 -8.33
N GLY A 36 -10.08 3.71 -7.56
CA GLY A 36 -11.05 4.31 -6.64
C GLY A 36 -11.06 3.72 -5.24
N PHE A 37 -9.98 3.04 -4.84
CA PHE A 37 -9.76 2.72 -3.44
C PHE A 37 -9.16 3.93 -2.72
N LYS A 38 -9.36 4.03 -1.41
CA LYS A 38 -8.72 5.07 -0.58
C LYS A 38 -8.02 4.44 0.60
N CYS A 39 -6.86 4.97 0.96
CA CYS A 39 -6.09 4.47 2.08
C CYS A 39 -6.71 4.94 3.41
N LEU A 40 -6.95 3.99 4.30
CA LEU A 40 -7.47 4.22 5.65
C LEU A 40 -6.36 4.29 6.70
N GLY A 41 -5.18 3.75 6.39
CA GLY A 41 -4.02 3.78 7.28
C GLY A 41 -3.10 2.57 7.16
N ASN A 42 -2.02 2.61 7.96
CA ASN A 42 -1.04 1.54 8.11
C ASN A 42 -1.52 0.46 9.09
N GLY A 43 -1.11 -0.78 8.89
CA GLY A 43 -1.39 -1.95 9.74
C GLY A 43 -2.66 -2.71 9.38
N GLU A 44 -2.79 -3.92 9.91
CA GLU A 44 -3.94 -4.82 9.72
C GLU A 44 -5.14 -4.45 10.61
N GLU A 45 -4.87 -3.89 11.78
CA GLU A 45 -5.90 -3.50 12.76
C GLU A 45 -6.01 -1.98 12.87
N VAL A 46 -7.23 -1.51 13.17
CA VAL A 46 -7.42 -0.14 13.62
C VAL A 46 -6.75 -0.06 15.00
N LYS A 47 -5.62 0.64 15.12
CA LYS A 47 -5.06 1.00 16.43
C LYS A 47 -6.02 1.97 17.13
N SER A 48 -7.13 1.45 17.64
CA SER A 48 -8.10 2.17 18.46
C SER A 48 -7.62 2.11 19.90
N VAL A 49 -6.80 3.09 20.32
CA VAL A 49 -6.63 3.42 21.75
C VAL A 49 -7.33 4.75 22.08
N VAL A 50 -8.23 5.21 21.22
CA VAL A 50 -9.07 6.38 21.50
C VAL A 50 -10.53 5.99 21.22
N PRO A 51 -11.43 6.12 22.20
CA PRO A 51 -12.82 5.71 22.05
C PRO A 51 -13.50 6.53 20.97
N GLN A 52 -14.29 5.81 20.18
CA GLN A 52 -15.29 6.21 19.19
C GLN A 52 -15.90 7.62 19.41
N ILE A 53 -15.21 8.66 18.96
CA ILE A 53 -15.80 9.98 18.73
C ILE A 53 -15.40 10.41 17.32
N HIS A 54 -16.28 10.18 16.35
CA HIS A 54 -16.39 10.96 15.11
C HIS A 54 -15.12 11.20 14.29
N GLN A 55 -14.10 10.35 14.37
CA GLN A 55 -12.95 10.48 13.50
C GLN A 55 -13.14 9.51 12.34
N GLN A 56 -13.92 9.98 11.37
CA GLN A 56 -13.86 9.56 9.97
C GLN A 56 -12.40 9.23 9.68
N SER A 57 -12.07 7.92 9.62
CA SER A 57 -10.71 7.47 9.34
C SER A 57 -10.31 8.20 8.08
N LYS A 58 -9.36 9.14 8.19
CA LYS A 58 -9.18 10.21 7.20
C LYS A 58 -8.74 9.55 5.90
N GLU A 59 -9.71 9.21 5.05
CA GLU A 59 -9.47 8.51 3.80
C GLU A 59 -8.52 9.38 2.98
N SER A 60 -7.36 8.83 2.64
CA SER A 60 -6.31 9.57 1.98
C SER A 60 -5.86 8.81 0.73
N GLU A 61 -5.49 9.56 -0.29
CA GLU A 61 -4.80 9.05 -1.48
C GLU A 61 -3.29 9.01 -1.26
N SER A 62 -2.81 9.51 -0.12
CA SER A 62 -1.39 9.46 0.25
C SER A 62 -1.08 8.21 1.06
N LEU A 63 0.15 7.73 0.93
CA LEU A 63 0.69 6.67 1.76
C LEU A 63 0.70 7.08 3.24
N PRO A 64 0.33 6.17 4.17
CA PRO A 64 0.21 6.49 5.59
C PRO A 64 1.59 6.66 6.22
N THR A 65 1.70 7.48 7.27
CA THR A 65 2.96 7.70 7.97
C THR A 65 3.56 6.39 8.49
N GLY A 66 4.83 6.12 8.16
CA GLY A 66 5.52 4.89 8.57
C GLY A 66 5.11 3.63 7.79
N TRP A 67 4.53 3.77 6.60
CA TRP A 67 4.18 2.64 5.72
C TRP A 67 5.38 1.74 5.40
N ASN A 68 6.59 2.29 5.31
CA ASN A 68 7.82 1.55 5.07
C ASN A 68 8.70 1.36 6.31
N SER A 69 8.10 1.31 7.51
CA SER A 69 8.86 1.03 8.73
C SER A 69 9.46 -0.38 8.77
N SER A 70 8.93 -1.32 7.98
CA SER A 70 9.43 -2.69 7.89
C SER A 70 9.63 -3.09 6.42
N PRO A 71 10.88 -3.19 5.93
CA PRO A 71 11.15 -3.43 4.51
C PRO A 71 10.72 -4.82 4.01
N SER A 72 10.52 -5.78 4.92
CA SER A 72 10.09 -7.14 4.59
C SER A 72 8.58 -7.37 4.71
N PHE A 73 7.83 -6.41 5.27
CA PHE A 73 6.41 -6.56 5.54
C PHE A 73 5.68 -5.23 5.52
N TYR A 74 4.74 -5.11 4.59
CA TYR A 74 3.88 -3.94 4.44
C TYR A 74 2.43 -4.36 4.63
N ALA A 75 1.68 -3.63 5.45
CA ALA A 75 0.26 -3.85 5.63
C ALA A 75 -0.48 -2.51 5.59
N MET A 76 -1.44 -2.38 4.67
CA MET A 76 -2.21 -1.16 4.50
C MET A 76 -3.69 -1.49 4.33
N ARG A 77 -4.53 -0.61 4.85
CA ARG A 77 -5.99 -0.74 4.76
C ARG A 77 -6.56 0.21 3.74
N TYR A 78 -7.53 -0.27 2.98
CA TYR A 78 -8.22 0.50 1.96
C TYR A 78 -9.73 0.40 2.11
N SER A 79 -10.44 1.50 1.85
CA SER A 79 -11.88 1.49 1.57
C SER A 79 -12.08 1.49 0.06
N SER A 80 -13.18 0.90 -0.41
CA SER A 80 -13.59 1.00 -1.81
C SER A 80 -14.67 2.06 -1.96
N LYS A 81 -14.59 2.88 -3.01
CA LYS A 81 -15.68 3.79 -3.37
C LYS A 81 -16.98 3.06 -3.72
N ALA A 82 -16.89 1.82 -4.23
CA ALA A 82 -18.06 1.01 -4.59
C ALA A 82 -18.76 0.43 -3.35
N GLU A 83 -18.00 0.10 -2.31
CA GLU A 83 -18.50 -0.52 -1.08
C GLU A 83 -17.95 0.26 0.13
N LYS A 84 -18.70 1.26 0.60
CA LYS A 84 -18.25 2.17 1.68
C LYS A 84 -17.95 1.48 3.01
N ASP A 85 -18.63 0.37 3.30
CA ASP A 85 -18.41 -0.43 4.52
C ASP A 85 -17.39 -1.56 4.34
N ALA A 86 -16.94 -1.82 3.11
CA ALA A 86 -15.95 -2.85 2.85
C ALA A 86 -14.53 -2.34 3.10
N VAL A 87 -13.84 -2.99 4.03
CA VAL A 87 -12.41 -2.77 4.29
C VAL A 87 -11.60 -3.85 3.59
N TYR A 88 -10.62 -3.40 2.83
CA TYR A 88 -9.64 -4.22 2.15
C TYR A 88 -8.28 -4.08 2.83
N ILE A 89 -7.51 -5.16 2.86
CA ILE A 89 -6.17 -5.19 3.45
C ILE A 89 -5.20 -5.65 2.38
N LEU A 90 -4.29 -4.76 2.00
CA LEU A 90 -3.13 -5.09 1.18
C LEU A 90 -2.00 -5.49 2.13
N LYS A 91 -1.58 -6.75 2.06
CA LYS A 91 -0.36 -7.22 2.72
C LYS A 91 0.68 -7.52 1.65
N VAL A 92 1.89 -7.04 1.82
CA VAL A 92 3.00 -7.38 0.94
C VAL A 92 4.11 -7.92 1.81
N ILE A 93 4.49 -9.16 1.54
CA ILE A 93 5.49 -9.90 2.30
C ILE A 93 6.65 -10.16 1.36
N GLN A 94 7.84 -9.75 1.77
CA GLN A 94 9.05 -10.12 1.06
C GLN A 94 9.45 -11.54 1.45
N ILE A 95 9.67 -12.39 0.46
CA ILE A 95 10.23 -13.73 0.60
C ILE A 95 11.42 -13.79 -0.35
N GLU A 96 12.62 -13.71 0.21
CA GLU A 96 13.87 -13.67 -0.56
C GLU A 96 13.86 -12.51 -1.59
N ASP A 97 13.81 -12.81 -2.88
CA ASP A 97 13.77 -11.85 -3.99
C ASP A 97 12.34 -11.56 -4.51
N ASP A 98 11.35 -12.32 -4.01
CA ASP A 98 9.97 -12.28 -4.44
C ASP A 98 9.08 -11.53 -3.43
N PHE A 99 8.06 -10.85 -3.95
CA PHE A 99 7.00 -10.23 -3.19
C PHE A 99 5.72 -11.02 -3.30
N LEU A 100 5.25 -11.50 -2.15
CA LEU A 100 3.93 -12.08 -2.02
C LEU A 100 2.96 -10.96 -1.62
N VAL A 101 2.17 -10.53 -2.59
CA VAL A 101 1.13 -9.51 -2.44
C VAL A 101 -0.20 -10.23 -2.18
N HIS A 102 -0.78 -10.01 -1.01
CA HIS A 102 -2.11 -10.46 -0.66
C HIS A 102 -3.08 -9.28 -0.57
N PHE A 103 -4.24 -9.41 -1.20
CA PHE A 103 -5.32 -8.45 -1.10
C PHE A 103 -6.55 -9.15 -0.53
N MET A 104 -6.92 -8.80 0.70
CA MET A 104 -7.97 -9.44 1.46
C MET A 104 -9.15 -8.51 1.67
N LYS A 105 -10.38 -9.00 1.46
CA LYS A 105 -11.61 -8.31 1.90
C LYS A 105 -12.00 -8.78 3.30
N LYS A 106 -11.98 -7.89 4.30
CA LYS A 106 -12.21 -8.24 5.72
C LYS A 106 -13.62 -8.80 6.00
N GLY A 107 -14.62 -8.46 5.18
CA GLY A 107 -16.00 -8.91 5.38
C GLY A 107 -16.29 -10.34 4.88
N THR A 108 -15.57 -10.82 3.87
CA THR A 108 -15.81 -12.14 3.25
C THR A 108 -14.62 -13.08 3.39
N GLU A 109 -13.53 -12.60 4.01
CA GLU A 109 -12.22 -13.27 4.10
C GLU A 109 -11.67 -13.74 2.74
N ALA A 110 -12.19 -13.18 1.64
CA ALA A 110 -11.72 -13.48 0.29
C ALA A 110 -10.32 -12.86 0.13
N VAL A 111 -9.35 -13.68 -0.28
CA VAL A 111 -7.95 -13.28 -0.49
C VAL A 111 -7.56 -13.56 -1.92
N GLU A 112 -7.07 -12.53 -2.60
CA GLU A 112 -6.33 -12.67 -3.85
C GLU A 112 -4.84 -12.57 -3.56
N SER A 113 -4.04 -13.43 -4.18
CA SER A 113 -2.60 -13.49 -3.95
C SER A 113 -1.84 -13.40 -5.27
N LEU A 114 -0.80 -12.59 -5.30
CA LEU A 114 0.08 -12.39 -6.46
C LEU A 114 1.52 -12.52 -6.00
N ASN A 115 2.33 -13.26 -6.75
CA ASN A 115 3.78 -13.30 -6.57
C ASN A 115 4.43 -12.40 -7.61
N VAL A 116 5.26 -11.46 -7.16
CA VAL A 116 5.94 -10.48 -8.00
C VAL A 116 7.43 -10.53 -7.69
N ARG A 117 8.24 -10.89 -8.67
CA ARG A 117 9.69 -10.87 -8.51
C ARG A 117 10.22 -9.45 -8.61
N THR A 118 10.89 -8.96 -7.57
CA THR A 118 11.36 -7.55 -7.51
C THR A 118 12.32 -7.22 -8.65
N ALA A 119 13.18 -8.17 -9.03
CA ALA A 119 14.18 -8.02 -10.07
C ALA A 119 13.60 -7.78 -11.48
N ASP A 120 12.36 -8.24 -11.74
CA ASP A 120 11.73 -8.07 -13.04
C ASP A 120 11.12 -6.67 -13.23
N TYR A 121 10.84 -5.96 -12.13
CA TYR A 121 10.10 -4.69 -12.13
C TYR A 121 10.89 -3.50 -11.59
N THR A 122 12.11 -3.72 -11.08
CA THR A 122 12.95 -2.66 -10.54
C THR A 122 14.34 -2.73 -11.15
N THR A 123 14.86 -1.57 -11.56
CA THR A 123 16.21 -1.45 -12.12
C THR A 123 17.12 -0.74 -11.12
N GLY A 124 18.04 -1.48 -10.51
CA GLY A 124 19.19 -0.92 -9.79
C GLY A 124 18.99 -0.65 -8.30
N SER A 125 20.13 -0.68 -7.58
CA SER A 125 20.29 -0.27 -6.19
C SER A 125 20.10 1.25 -6.09
N VAL A 126 19.44 1.73 -5.03
CA VAL A 126 19.18 3.16 -4.76
C VAL A 126 20.46 4.03 -4.81
N GLU A 127 21.64 3.44 -4.63
CA GLU A 127 22.95 4.09 -4.76
C GLU A 127 23.30 4.57 -6.20
N SER A 128 22.49 4.22 -7.20
CA SER A 128 22.77 4.53 -8.62
C SER A 128 22.11 5.82 -9.12
N TYR A 129 21.36 6.54 -8.29
CA TYR A 129 20.55 7.72 -8.69
C TYR A 129 20.73 8.94 -7.78
#